data_AF-A0A0N0CVG1-F1
#
_entry.id   AF-A0A0N0CVG1-F1
#
_cell.length_a   1.000
_cell.length_b   1.000
_cell.length_c   1.000
_cell.angle_alpha   90.00
_cell.angle_beta   90.00
_cell.angle_gamma   90.00
#
_symmetry.space_group_name_H-M   'P 1'
#
loop_
_entity.id
_entity.type
_entity.pdbx_description
1 polymer ?
#
loop_
_entity_poly.entity_id
_entity_poly.type
_entity_poly.pdbx_seq_one_letter_code
_entity_poly.pdbx_strand_id
1 'polypeptide(L)' 'MSICEKLQLAIDVIKKCDLEKDVLNVVIAHTDKVEILINNENTLLELEGVKTVSYEGNMFNNKTFVFIDGVEIYSYHN' A
#
# COMPACT_ATOMS: atom_id res chain seq x y z
N MET A 1 -14.96 -11.71 1.74
CA MET A 1 -13.86 -12.36 1.00
C MET A 1 -13.10 -13.29 1.92
N SER A 2 -12.81 -14.48 1.42
CA SER A 2 -11.79 -15.40 1.94
C SER A 2 -10.39 -14.78 1.86
N ILE A 3 -9.44 -15.39 2.57
CA ILE A 3 -8.02 -15.00 2.49
C ILE A 3 -7.47 -15.13 1.06
N CYS A 4 -7.88 -16.17 0.31
CA CYS A 4 -7.43 -16.38 -1.06
C CYS A 4 -7.89 -15.25 -2.00
N GLU A 5 -9.15 -14.83 -1.90
CA GLU A 5 -9.67 -13.72 -2.71
C GLU A 5 -8.93 -12.40 -2.43
N LYS A 6 -8.57 -12.15 -1.16
CA LYS A 6 -7.78 -10.97 -0.78
C LYS A 6 -6.36 -11.01 -1.32
N LEU A 7 -5.70 -12.17 -1.27
CA LEU A 7 -4.38 -12.33 -1.84
C LEU A 7 -4.40 -12.13 -3.36
N GLN A 8 -5.43 -12.65 -4.03
CA GLN A 8 -5.59 -12.44 -5.47
C GLN A 8 -5.79 -10.96 -5.79
N LEU A 9 -6.66 -10.27 -5.04
CA LEU A 9 -6.86 -8.83 -5.20
C LEU A 9 -5.55 -8.04 -5.01
N ALA A 10 -4.75 -8.38 -4.01
CA ALA A 10 -3.44 -7.77 -3.79
C ALA A 10 -2.53 -7.96 -5.01
N ILE A 11 -2.43 -9.19 -5.53
CA ILE A 11 -1.60 -9.53 -6.69
C ILE A 11 -2.07 -8.77 -7.94
N ASP A 12 -3.38 -8.69 -8.15
CA ASP A 12 -3.95 -8.00 -9.32
C ASP A 12 -3.63 -6.50 -9.28
N VAL A 13 -3.73 -5.87 -8.11
CA VAL A 13 -3.34 -4.45 -7.92
C VAL A 13 -1.84 -4.25 -8.10
N ILE A 14 -0.99 -5.11 -7.55
CA ILE A 14 0.48 -5.03 -7.70
C ILE A 14 0.86 -5.05 -9.19
N LYS A 15 0.27 -5.96 -9.96
CA LYS A 15 0.52 -6.08 -11.40
C LYS A 15 -0.05 -4.90 -12.18
N LYS A 16 -1.26 -4.46 -11.85
CA LYS A 16 -1.92 -3.32 -12.52
C LYS A 16 -1.13 -2.02 -12.37
N CYS A 17 -0.44 -1.86 -11.24
CA CYS A 17 0.32 -0.66 -10.91
C CYS A 17 1.84 -0.82 -11.08
N ASP A 18 2.31 -1.93 -11.69
CA ASP A 18 3.73 -2.23 -11.90
C ASP A 18 4.61 -2.14 -10.62
N LEU A 19 4.05 -2.48 -9.46
CA LEU A 19 4.70 -2.30 -8.14
C LEU A 19 5.62 -3.47 -7.74
N GLU A 20 5.72 -4.52 -8.55
CA GLU A 20 6.31 -5.82 -8.18
C GLU A 20 7.73 -5.73 -7.59
N LYS A 21 8.51 -4.73 -8.00
CA LYS A 21 9.89 -4.51 -7.53
C LYS A 21 9.99 -3.70 -6.25
N ASP A 22 8.93 -2.96 -5.93
CA ASP A 22 8.90 -2.04 -4.79
C ASP A 22 8.17 -2.65 -3.59
N VAL A 23 7.38 -3.72 -3.77
CA VAL A 23 6.66 -4.41 -2.69
C VAL A 23 7.64 -5.02 -1.68
N LEU A 24 7.53 -4.56 -0.43
CA LEU A 24 8.24 -5.11 0.72
C LEU A 24 7.40 -6.16 1.45
N ASN A 25 6.11 -5.89 1.62
CA ASN A 25 5.23 -6.74 2.41
C ASN A 25 3.77 -6.58 1.96
N VAL A 26 3.01 -7.67 2.06
CA VAL A 26 1.55 -7.66 1.88
C VAL A 26 0.94 -8.17 3.18
N VAL A 27 0.17 -7.30 3.83
CA VAL A 27 -0.50 -7.58 5.10
C VAL A 27 -2.00 -7.63 4.86
N ILE A 28 -2.62 -8.73 5.27
CA ILE A 28 -4.08 -8.81 5.34
C ILE A 28 -4.48 -8.38 6.75
N ALA A 29 -4.69 -7.08 6.94
CA ALA A 29 -5.13 -6.52 8.20
C ALA A 29 -6.65 -6.74 8.36
N HIS A 30 -7.07 -7.35 9.48
CA HIS A 30 -8.48 -7.61 9.79
C HIS A 30 -9.27 -8.43 8.74
N THR A 31 -10.57 -8.62 9.00
CA THR A 31 -11.46 -9.43 8.13
C THR A 31 -11.78 -8.76 6.80
N ASP A 32 -11.41 -7.50 6.58
CA ASP A 32 -11.86 -6.69 5.45
C ASP A 32 -10.78 -5.92 4.69
N LYS A 33 -9.53 -5.83 5.18
CA LYS A 33 -8.51 -4.96 4.57
C LYS A 33 -7.32 -5.72 3.99
N VAL A 34 -6.75 -5.16 2.92
CA VAL A 34 -5.47 -5.55 2.33
C VAL A 34 -4.57 -4.33 2.31
N GLU A 35 -3.36 -4.49 2.84
CA GLU A 35 -2.35 -3.45 2.93
C GLU A 35 -1.09 -3.90 2.21
N ILE A 36 -0.54 -3.06 1.34
CA ILE A 36 0.73 -3.30 0.64
C ILE A 36 1.72 -2.25 1.11
N LEU A 37 2.85 -2.70 1.65
CA LEU A 37 3.98 -1.83 1.97
C LEU A 37 4.98 -1.86 0.82
N ILE A 38 5.37 -0.68 0.34
CA ILE A 38 6.41 -0.52 -0.68
C ILE A 38 7.61 0.31 -0.17
N ASN A 39 8.78 0.12 -0.78
CA ASN A 39 10.02 0.83 -0.44
C ASN A 39 10.26 2.13 -1.24
N ASN A 40 9.44 2.41 -2.26
CA ASN A 40 9.67 3.48 -3.22
C ASN A 40 8.46 4.41 -3.31
N GLU A 41 8.52 5.57 -2.64
CA GLU A 41 7.43 6.54 -2.67
C GLU A 41 7.23 7.21 -4.03
N ASN A 42 8.28 7.35 -4.84
CA ASN A 42 8.13 7.99 -6.14
C ASN A 42 7.14 7.22 -7.02
N THR A 43 7.20 5.88 -6.98
CA THR A 43 6.22 5.02 -7.66
C THR A 43 4.80 5.27 -7.17
N LEU A 44 4.63 5.55 -5.88
CA LEU A 44 3.34 5.85 -5.27
C LEU A 44 2.84 7.24 -5.70
N LEU A 45 3.71 8.25 -5.74
CA LEU A 45 3.41 9.63 -6.15
C LEU A 45 3.02 9.75 -7.62
N GLU A 46 3.45 8.82 -8.47
CA GLU A 46 3.03 8.73 -9.87
C GLU A 46 1.57 8.26 -10.03
N LEU A 47 0.98 7.66 -8.99
CA LEU A 47 -0.42 7.24 -8.99
C LEU A 47 -1.34 8.42 -8.64
N GLU A 48 -2.46 8.56 -9.36
CA GLU A 48 -3.46 9.58 -9.04
C GLU A 48 -4.13 9.30 -7.67
N GLY A 49 -4.39 10.35 -6.88
CA GLY A 49 -5.16 10.25 -5.63
C GLY A 49 -4.36 9.98 -4.36
N VAL A 50 -3.05 10.26 -4.38
CA VAL A 50 -2.16 10.11 -3.24
C VAL A 50 -2.52 11.07 -2.10
N LYS A 51 -2.53 10.54 -0.88
CA LYS A 51 -2.68 11.31 0.36
C LYS A 51 -1.44 11.20 1.22
N THR A 52 -1.00 12.33 1.73
CA THR A 52 0.08 12.44 2.69
C THR A 52 -0.50 12.60 4.09
N VAL A 53 -0.05 11.79 5.04
CA VAL A 53 -0.45 11.84 6.44
C VAL A 53 0.80 11.98 7.30
N SER A 54 0.95 13.14 7.92
CA SER A 54 1.99 13.36 8.92
C SER A 54 1.58 12.70 10.22
N TYR A 55 2.45 11.87 10.80
CA TYR A 55 2.20 11.20 12.08
C TYR A 55 3.19 11.71 13.11
N GLU A 56 2.71 12.29 14.20
CA GLU A 56 3.56 12.61 15.36
C GLU A 56 3.73 11.34 16.20
N GLY A 57 4.72 10.52 15.85
CA GLY A 57 5.03 9.29 16.59
C GLY A 57 6.46 8.82 16.35
N ASN A 58 7.05 8.17 17.36
CA ASN A 58 8.48 7.85 17.45
C ASN A 58 9.06 6.94 16.33
N MET A 59 8.26 6.44 15.38
CA MET A 59 8.71 5.47 14.38
C MET A 59 8.84 6.04 12.95
N PHE A 60 8.03 7.02 12.54
CA PHE A 60 8.01 7.60 11.19
C PHE A 60 7.53 9.05 11.22
N ASN A 61 8.13 9.95 10.44
CA ASN A 61 7.72 11.37 10.38
C ASN A 61 6.56 11.60 9.39
N ASN A 62 6.50 10.82 8.31
CA ASN A 62 5.46 10.99 7.29
C ASN A 62 5.07 9.65 6.65
N LYS A 63 3.82 9.53 6.22
CA LYS A 63 3.28 8.36 5.54
C LYS A 63 2.51 8.80 4.31
N THR A 64 2.80 8.17 3.18
CA THR A 64 2.12 8.41 1.91
C THR A 64 1.30 7.18 1.55
N PHE A 65 0.05 7.37 1.09
CA PHE A 65 -0.81 6.26 0.73
C PHE A 65 -1.74 6.52 -0.45
N VAL A 66 -2.15 5.44 -1.11
CA VAL A 66 -3.20 5.42 -2.12
C VAL A 66 -4.13 4.24 -1.86
N PHE A 67 -5.40 4.38 -2.25
CA PHE A 67 -6.39 3.31 -2.17
C PHE A 67 -6.87 2.94 -3.57
N ILE A 68 -6.61 1.70 -3.98
CA ILE A 68 -6.91 1.21 -5.34
C ILE A 68 -7.66 -0.11 -5.20
N ASP A 69 -8.84 -0.19 -5.79
CA ASP A 69 -9.65 -1.42 -5.89
C ASP A 69 -9.85 -2.15 -4.54
N GLY A 70 -9.93 -1.43 -3.42
CA GLY A 70 -10.07 -2.05 -2.09
C GLY A 70 -8.76 -2.32 -1.35
N VAL A 71 -7.61 -1.97 -1.94
CA VAL A 71 -6.27 -2.20 -1.39
C VAL A 71 -5.63 -0.88 -1.00
N GLU A 72 -5.16 -0.76 0.25
CA GLU A 72 -4.35 0.38 0.68
C GLU A 72 -2.87 0.10 0.45
N ILE A 73 -2.18 1.00 -0.23
CA ILE A 73 -0.75 0.89 -0.55
C ILE A 73 -0.02 2.02 0.17
N TYR A 74 1.07 1.70 0.85
CA TYR A 74 1.79 2.60 1.75
C TYR A 74 3.26 2.72 1.44
N SER A 75 3.79 3.93 1.60
CA SER A 75 5.22 4.20 1.79
C SER A 75 5.42 5.02 3.07
N TYR A 76 6.47 4.70 3.84
CA TYR A 76 6.80 5.36 5.11
C TYR A 76 8.11 6.15 4.97
N HIS A 77 8.15 7.34 5.57
CA HIS A 77 9.25 8.29 5.49
C HIS A 77 9.68 8.78 6.88
N ASN A 78 10.99 8.97 7.02
CA ASN A 78 11.59 9.76 8.09
C ASN A 78 12.05 11.10 7.52
#